data_AF-A0A3R7A621-F1
#
_entry.id   AF-A0A3R7A621-F1
#
_cell.length_a   1.000
_cell.length_b   1.000
_cell.length_c   1.000
_cell.angle_alpha   90.00
_cell.angle_beta   90.00
_cell.angle_gamma   90.00
#
_symmetry.space_group_name_H-M   'P 1'
#
loop_
_entity.id
_entity.type
_entity.pdbx_description
1 polymer ?
#
loop_
_entity_poly.entity_id
_entity_poly.type
_entity_poly.pdbx_seq_one_letter_code
_entity_poly.pdbx_strand_id
1 'polypeptide(L)'
;MGSATLVTTVSTTLIYVTVLYMFIGILTYAQFGCMAPATLVESMPHGPWKVLANACMLVHIAVAYPVIMSPTLFVIERSVFGKDSDIDTLKEKLLRNAEGNGVADSSSSADAHLMGVKHNAEYKSVESTEAQEKFVHDVLHDSLKFTATEHVCRVLLRTGIVTVQCFLAVMLQASFADILTLIGATTVTLPCLIMPCVCFLCLFSSDGTWMGAATRGFSYVVIVVSAVLGVYSTYSAVTNIQANWATYRMFQPIHPVAYVNGRVRYPTCKPGQQN
;
A
#
# COMPACT_ATOMS: atom_id res chain seq x y z
N MET A 1 -9.46 -32.76 -1.67
CA MET A 1 -8.06 -33.02 -1.26
C MET A 1 -7.17 -31.77 -1.13
N GLY A 2 -7.50 -30.60 -1.71
CA GLY A 2 -6.61 -29.42 -1.66
C GLY A 2 -6.71 -28.48 -0.43
N SER A 3 -7.83 -28.48 0.30
CA SER A 3 -8.01 -27.56 1.44
C SER A 3 -7.17 -27.97 2.66
N ALA A 4 -7.10 -29.28 2.96
CA ALA A 4 -6.31 -29.78 4.08
C ALA A 4 -4.80 -29.54 3.88
N THR A 5 -4.29 -29.77 2.67
CA THR A 5 -2.88 -29.51 2.35
C THR A 5 -2.56 -28.02 2.45
N LEU A 6 -3.43 -27.14 1.94
CA LEU A 6 -3.24 -25.69 2.03
C LEU A 6 -3.19 -25.20 3.48
N VAL A 7 -4.10 -25.66 4.34
CA VAL A 7 -4.11 -25.32 5.78
C VAL A 7 -2.83 -25.80 6.45
N THR A 8 -2.39 -27.03 6.18
CA THR A 8 -1.13 -27.55 6.75
C THR A 8 0.09 -26.78 6.28
N THR A 9 0.14 -26.35 5.00
CA THR A 9 1.25 -25.56 4.47
C THR A 9 1.30 -24.19 5.13
N VAL A 10 0.18 -23.47 5.20
CA VAL A 10 0.11 -22.14 5.86
C VAL A 10 0.45 -22.25 7.34
N SER A 11 -0.06 -23.27 8.05
CA SER A 11 0.29 -23.49 9.44
C SER A 11 1.78 -23.76 9.63
N THR A 12 2.38 -24.58 8.76
CA THR A 12 3.81 -24.93 8.85
C THR A 12 4.70 -23.71 8.60
N THR A 13 4.36 -22.88 7.60
CA THR A 13 5.14 -21.67 7.31
C THR A 13 5.04 -20.64 8.42
N LEU A 14 3.86 -20.43 9.02
CA LEU A 14 3.69 -19.52 10.15
C LEU A 14 4.48 -19.96 11.38
N ILE A 15 4.49 -21.26 11.70
CA ILE A 15 5.31 -21.81 12.79
C ILE A 15 6.80 -21.56 12.51
N TYR A 16 7.27 -21.86 11.30
CA TYR A 16 8.66 -21.68 10.92
C TYR A 16 9.11 -20.22 11.03
N VAL A 17 8.33 -19.28 10.46
CA VAL A 17 8.62 -17.84 10.52
C VAL A 17 8.60 -17.32 11.96
N THR A 18 7.67 -17.80 12.79
CA THR A 18 7.60 -17.40 14.21
C THR A 18 8.85 -17.85 14.98
N VAL A 19 9.29 -19.11 14.79
CA VAL A 19 10.51 -19.63 15.42
C VAL A 19 11.74 -18.84 14.98
N LEU A 20 11.86 -18.52 13.69
CA LEU A 20 12.97 -17.70 13.19
C LEU A 20 12.98 -16.29 13.80
N TYR A 21 11.85 -15.59 13.81
CA TYR A 21 11.78 -14.25 14.41
C TYR A 21 12.03 -14.27 15.90
N MET A 22 11.50 -15.27 16.62
CA MET A 22 11.76 -15.43 18.05
C MET A 22 13.24 -15.67 18.32
N PHE A 23 13.90 -16.52 17.52
CA PHE A 23 15.33 -16.78 17.64
C PHE A 23 16.17 -15.52 17.40
N ILE A 24 15.89 -14.77 16.33
CA ILE A 24 16.58 -13.51 16.02
C ILE A 24 16.35 -12.49 17.15
N GLY A 25 15.12 -12.39 17.66
CA GLY A 25 14.78 -11.49 18.78
C GLY A 25 15.54 -11.82 20.05
N ILE A 26 15.57 -13.11 20.46
CA ILE A 26 16.29 -13.57 21.65
C ILE A 26 17.79 -13.32 21.49
N LEU A 27 18.39 -13.67 20.35
CA LEU A 27 19.82 -13.45 20.12
C LEU A 27 20.17 -11.96 20.12
N THR A 28 19.36 -11.12 19.48
CA THR A 28 19.55 -9.67 19.45
C THR A 28 19.51 -9.10 20.86
N TYR A 29 18.50 -9.49 21.64
CA TYR A 29 18.38 -9.04 23.03
C TYR A 29 19.52 -9.57 23.92
N ALA A 30 19.98 -10.80 23.72
CA ALA A 30 21.11 -11.36 24.46
C ALA A 30 22.44 -10.63 24.18
N GLN A 31 22.63 -10.10 22.97
CA GLN A 31 23.85 -9.37 22.58
C GLN A 31 23.82 -7.89 22.95
N PHE A 32 22.70 -7.20 22.71
CA PHE A 32 22.59 -5.75 22.87
C PHE A 32 21.85 -5.31 24.15
N GLY A 33 21.12 -6.22 24.79
CA GLY A 33 20.31 -5.94 25.98
C GLY A 33 19.30 -4.81 25.73
N CYS A 34 19.19 -3.91 26.70
CA CYS A 34 18.30 -2.74 26.67
C CYS A 34 18.68 -1.68 25.61
N MET A 35 19.73 -1.91 24.82
CA MET A 35 20.25 -0.97 23.82
C MET A 35 20.16 -1.53 22.40
N ALA A 36 19.25 -2.48 22.19
CA ALA A 36 19.00 -3.07 20.87
C ALA A 36 18.59 -1.96 19.88
N PRO A 37 19.36 -1.76 18.79
CA PRO A 37 19.02 -0.75 17.79
C PRO A 37 17.75 -1.15 17.03
N ALA A 38 17.01 -0.16 16.52
CA ALA A 38 15.87 -0.38 15.64
C ALA A 38 16.26 -1.17 14.37
N THR A 39 17.50 -0.97 13.89
CA THR A 39 18.07 -1.67 12.74
C THR A 39 19.39 -2.34 13.15
N LEU A 40 19.42 -3.67 13.08
CA LEU A 40 20.58 -4.48 13.46
C LEU A 40 21.87 -4.08 12.72
N VAL A 41 21.74 -3.71 11.45
CA VAL A 41 22.89 -3.40 10.59
C VAL A 41 23.61 -2.12 11.03
N GLU A 42 22.92 -1.19 11.69
CA GLU A 42 23.53 0.05 12.16
C GLU A 42 24.56 -0.20 13.27
N SER A 43 24.25 -1.13 14.17
CA SER A 43 25.13 -1.51 15.28
C SER A 43 26.32 -2.40 14.91
N MET A 44 26.39 -2.89 13.68
CA MET A 44 27.48 -3.74 13.25
C MET A 44 28.79 -2.92 13.12
N PRO A 45 29.94 -3.45 13.55
CA PRO A 45 31.23 -2.77 13.37
C PRO A 45 31.54 -2.52 11.89
N HIS A 46 32.27 -1.43 11.62
CA HIS A 46 32.72 -1.09 10.27
C HIS A 46 33.67 -2.18 9.76
N GLY A 47 33.23 -2.92 8.75
CA GLY A 47 33.99 -4.02 8.17
C GLY A 47 33.33 -4.55 6.88
N PRO A 48 34.01 -5.46 6.17
CA PRO A 48 33.52 -6.00 4.90
C PRO A 48 32.16 -6.70 5.06
N TRP A 49 31.90 -7.31 6.21
CA TRP A 49 30.62 -7.96 6.51
C TRP A 49 29.45 -6.99 6.65
N LYS A 50 29.67 -5.78 7.20
CA LYS A 50 28.65 -4.73 7.24
C LYS A 50 28.31 -4.25 5.83
N VAL A 51 29.33 -4.03 4.99
CA VAL A 51 29.14 -3.61 3.60
C VAL A 51 28.37 -4.67 2.81
N LEU A 52 28.72 -5.95 2.98
CA LEU A 52 28.03 -7.06 2.31
C LEU A 52 26.56 -7.17 2.77
N ALA A 53 26.29 -7.05 4.07
CA ALA A 53 24.93 -7.09 4.60
C ALA A 53 24.09 -5.92 4.08
N ASN A 54 24.63 -4.70 4.09
CA ASN A 54 23.95 -3.52 3.53
C ASN A 54 23.73 -3.65 2.02
N ALA A 55 24.69 -4.19 1.27
CA ALA A 55 24.54 -4.41 -0.16
C ALA A 55 23.45 -5.44 -0.46
N CYS A 56 23.39 -6.54 0.29
CA CYS A 56 22.36 -7.56 0.14
C CYS A 56 20.96 -7.00 0.47
N MET A 57 20.82 -6.26 1.57
CA MET A 57 19.57 -5.58 1.94
C MET A 57 19.13 -4.55 0.88
N LEU A 58 20.08 -3.79 0.34
CA LEU A 58 19.81 -2.82 -0.72
C LEU A 58 19.31 -3.50 -2.00
N VAL A 59 19.97 -4.59 -2.43
CA VAL A 59 19.54 -5.37 -3.60
C VAL A 59 18.14 -5.96 -3.37
N HIS A 60 17.88 -6.50 -2.18
CA HIS A 60 16.57 -7.03 -1.81
C HIS A 60 15.47 -5.96 -1.91
N ILE A 61 15.67 -4.79 -1.29
CA ILE A 61 14.70 -3.68 -1.33
C ILE A 61 14.53 -3.15 -2.76
N ALA A 62 15.62 -3.02 -3.54
CA ALA A 62 15.57 -2.54 -4.91
C ALA A 62 14.75 -3.45 -5.84
N VAL A 63 14.82 -4.78 -5.63
CA VAL A 63 14.01 -5.74 -6.40
C VAL A 63 12.57 -5.82 -5.88
N ALA A 64 12.36 -5.77 -4.57
CA ALA A 64 11.03 -5.89 -3.97
C ALA A 64 10.16 -4.65 -4.24
N TYR A 65 10.75 -3.45 -4.23
CA TYR A 65 10.00 -2.19 -4.35
C TYR A 65 9.13 -2.11 -5.62
N PRO A 66 9.64 -2.37 -6.85
CA PRO A 66 8.80 -2.36 -8.05
C PRO A 66 7.70 -3.43 -8.04
N VAL A 67 7.99 -4.61 -7.47
CA VAL A 67 7.05 -5.74 -7.42
C VAL A 67 5.84 -5.42 -6.54
N ILE A 68 6.07 -4.77 -5.39
CA ILE A 68 5.00 -4.36 -4.47
C ILE A 68 4.30 -3.08 -4.96
N MET A 69 5.05 -2.16 -5.56
CA MET A 69 4.52 -0.86 -5.98
C MET A 69 3.64 -0.94 -7.24
N SER A 70 3.93 -1.84 -8.18
CA SER A 70 3.16 -1.98 -9.42
C SER A 70 1.64 -2.24 -9.20
N PRO A 71 1.23 -3.26 -8.41
CA PRO A 71 -0.19 -3.50 -8.16
C PRO A 71 -0.84 -2.43 -7.26
N THR A 72 -0.10 -1.83 -6.33
CA THR A 72 -0.63 -0.77 -5.46
C THR A 72 -0.91 0.51 -6.25
N LEU A 73 -0.02 0.89 -7.16
CA LEU A 73 -0.25 1.99 -8.10
C LEU A 73 -1.49 1.75 -8.96
N PHE A 74 -1.69 0.52 -9.46
CA PHE A 74 -2.90 0.21 -10.24
C PHE A 74 -4.19 0.40 -9.42
N VAL A 75 -4.20 -0.03 -8.15
CA VAL A 75 -5.35 0.16 -7.26
C VAL A 75 -5.58 1.63 -6.91
N ILE A 76 -4.51 2.39 -6.66
CA ILE A 76 -4.59 3.82 -6.38
C ILE A 76 -5.04 4.59 -7.62
N GLU A 77 -4.48 4.30 -8.80
CA GLU A 77 -4.91 4.86 -10.08
C GLU A 77 -6.39 4.57 -10.30
N ARG A 78 -6.85 3.33 -10.10
CA ARG A 78 -8.28 3.01 -10.18
C ARG A 78 -9.13 3.70 -9.11
N SER A 79 -8.59 4.01 -7.94
CA SER A 79 -9.33 4.72 -6.89
C SER A 79 -9.45 6.22 -7.17
N VAL A 80 -8.43 6.81 -7.79
CA VAL A 80 -8.36 8.24 -8.13
C VAL A 80 -9.07 8.52 -9.46
N PHE A 81 -8.85 7.68 -10.47
CA PHE A 81 -9.41 7.79 -11.84
C PHE A 81 -10.62 6.89 -12.07
N GLY A 82 -11.01 6.01 -11.15
CA GLY A 82 -12.24 5.19 -11.26
C GLY A 82 -13.54 5.99 -11.21
N LYS A 83 -13.43 7.32 -11.14
CA LYS A 83 -14.51 8.28 -11.39
C LYS A 83 -14.58 8.71 -12.86
N ASP A 84 -13.73 8.18 -13.75
CA ASP A 84 -13.72 8.49 -15.19
C ASP A 84 -14.65 7.59 -16.01
N SER A 85 -15.16 6.46 -15.48
CA SER A 85 -16.30 5.78 -16.14
C SER A 85 -17.55 6.68 -16.17
N ASP A 86 -17.66 7.62 -15.23
CA ASP A 86 -18.72 8.63 -15.22
C ASP A 86 -18.44 9.74 -16.26
N ILE A 87 -17.18 10.06 -16.53
CA ILE A 87 -16.78 11.05 -17.54
C ILE A 87 -16.86 10.46 -18.96
N ASP A 88 -16.48 9.20 -19.18
CA ASP A 88 -16.66 8.51 -20.46
C ASP A 88 -18.15 8.30 -20.77
N THR A 89 -18.96 7.92 -19.77
CA THR A 89 -20.41 7.83 -19.96
C THR A 89 -21.09 9.20 -20.08
N LEU A 90 -20.56 10.25 -19.46
CA LEU A 90 -21.03 11.63 -19.64
C LEU A 90 -20.63 12.16 -21.03
N LYS A 91 -19.42 11.84 -21.50
CA LYS A 91 -18.93 12.18 -22.85
C LYS A 91 -19.75 11.44 -23.91
N GLU A 92 -20.06 10.17 -23.70
CA GLU A 92 -20.95 9.39 -24.56
C GLU A 92 -22.39 9.95 -24.54
N LYS A 93 -22.92 10.35 -23.38
CA LYS A 93 -24.23 11.01 -23.26
C LYS A 93 -24.27 12.39 -23.93
N LEU A 94 -23.19 13.17 -23.85
CA LEU A 94 -23.10 14.49 -24.49
C LEU A 94 -22.92 14.36 -26.01
N LEU A 95 -22.15 13.38 -26.48
CA LEU A 95 -22.03 13.07 -27.91
C LEU A 95 -23.35 12.53 -28.47
N ARG A 96 -24.06 11.65 -27.76
CA ARG A 96 -25.40 11.18 -28.15
C ARG A 96 -26.46 12.28 -28.12
N ASN A 97 -26.38 13.24 -27.19
CA ASN A 97 -27.27 14.41 -27.19
C ASN A 97 -26.94 15.41 -28.30
N ALA A 98 -25.67 15.48 -28.73
CA ALA A 98 -25.25 16.30 -29.88
C ALA A 98 -25.67 15.66 -31.22
N GLU A 99 -25.61 14.33 -31.35
CA GLU A 99 -26.18 13.59 -32.50
C GLU A 99 -27.71 13.54 -32.48
N GLY A 100 -28.34 13.67 -31.31
CA GLY A 100 -29.78 13.53 -31.11
C GLY A 100 -30.64 14.75 -31.46
N ASN A 101 -30.05 15.89 -31.82
CA ASN A 101 -30.83 17.06 -32.26
C ASN A 101 -31.09 17.04 -33.78
N GLY A 102 -31.48 15.87 -34.27
CA GLY A 102 -31.87 15.58 -35.65
C GLY A 102 -32.88 14.45 -35.66
N VAL A 103 -34.15 14.84 -35.53
CA VAL A 103 -35.37 14.04 -35.80
C VAL A 103 -35.76 13.06 -34.69
N ALA A 104 -36.78 13.47 -33.93
CA ALA A 104 -37.65 12.56 -33.20
C ALA A 104 -38.30 11.58 -34.19
N ASP A 105 -38.18 10.27 -33.95
CA ASP A 105 -39.32 9.38 -34.10
C ASP A 105 -39.13 8.03 -33.41
N SER A 106 -40.28 7.47 -33.06
CA SER A 106 -40.48 6.36 -32.13
C SER A 106 -40.33 4.99 -32.81
N SER A 107 -39.86 3.97 -32.07
CA SER A 107 -40.43 2.60 -31.98
C SER A 107 -39.43 1.42 -31.94
N SER A 108 -39.68 0.55 -30.94
CA SER A 108 -39.71 -0.93 -30.94
C SER A 108 -38.46 -1.83 -31.06
N SER A 109 -38.38 -2.72 -30.05
CA SER A 109 -38.05 -4.17 -30.02
C SER A 109 -36.62 -4.72 -30.24
N ALA A 110 -36.12 -5.31 -29.15
CA ALA A 110 -35.73 -6.73 -28.94
C ALA A 110 -34.64 -7.45 -29.79
N ASP A 111 -33.80 -8.16 -29.02
CA ASP A 111 -33.10 -9.44 -29.27
C ASP A 111 -31.78 -9.56 -30.08
N ALA A 112 -30.76 -10.01 -29.32
CA ALA A 112 -29.77 -11.07 -29.52
C ALA A 112 -28.94 -11.24 -30.83
N HIS A 113 -27.63 -11.48 -30.59
CA HIS A 113 -26.78 -12.55 -31.14
C HIS A 113 -25.49 -12.14 -31.89
N LEU A 114 -24.51 -13.03 -31.71
CA LEU A 114 -23.08 -13.06 -31.98
C LEU A 114 -22.67 -13.08 -33.47
N MET A 115 -21.49 -12.49 -33.75
CA MET A 115 -20.38 -12.93 -34.65
C MET A 115 -19.88 -11.86 -35.63
N GLY A 116 -18.56 -11.69 -35.67
CA GLY A 116 -17.86 -10.82 -36.61
C GLY A 116 -17.80 -11.36 -38.02
N VAL A 117 -17.44 -10.52 -38.99
CA VAL A 117 -16.92 -10.87 -40.31
C VAL A 117 -16.19 -9.63 -40.88
N LYS A 118 -15.05 -9.88 -41.54
CA LYS A 118 -14.27 -8.96 -42.39
C LYS A 118 -15.07 -8.54 -43.63
N HIS A 119 -14.80 -7.34 -44.16
CA HIS A 119 -14.20 -7.08 -45.50
C HIS A 119 -14.76 -5.81 -46.19
N ASN A 120 -13.85 -4.85 -46.38
CA ASN A 120 -13.53 -4.09 -47.60
C ASN A 120 -14.58 -3.25 -48.36
N ALA A 121 -14.23 -1.96 -48.48
CA ALA A 121 -14.36 -1.02 -49.60
C ALA A 121 -15.71 -0.86 -50.33
N GLU A 122 -16.33 0.30 -50.10
CA GLU A 122 -16.89 1.14 -51.18
C GLU A 122 -16.88 2.62 -50.74
N TYR A 123 -15.81 3.35 -51.07
CA TYR A 123 -15.73 4.80 -50.84
C TYR A 123 -16.34 5.52 -52.04
N LYS A 124 -17.62 5.86 -51.93
CA LYS A 124 -18.30 6.76 -52.86
C LYS A 124 -18.04 8.20 -52.43
N SER A 125 -17.18 8.87 -53.19
CA SER A 125 -16.87 10.30 -53.10
C SER A 125 -18.13 11.16 -53.21
N VAL A 126 -18.44 11.96 -52.18
CA VAL A 126 -19.21 13.20 -52.33
C VAL A 126 -18.60 14.27 -51.43
N GLU A 127 -18.27 15.36 -52.09
CA GLU A 127 -17.68 16.62 -51.69
C GLU A 127 -18.47 17.36 -50.59
N SER A 128 -17.81 17.59 -49.45
CA SER A 128 -18.01 18.68 -48.48
C SER A 128 -16.85 18.66 -47.47
N THR A 129 -15.65 18.71 -48.05
CA THR A 129 -14.34 18.67 -47.41
C THR A 129 -14.05 20.08 -46.90
N GLU A 130 -14.24 20.33 -45.61
CA GLU A 130 -13.55 21.37 -44.82
C GLU A 130 -14.09 21.39 -43.39
N ALA A 131 -15.42 21.39 -43.20
CA ALA A 131 -16.05 21.40 -41.87
C ALA A 131 -15.98 20.03 -41.17
N GLN A 132 -16.15 18.94 -41.93
CA GLN A 132 -16.09 17.57 -41.41
C GLN A 132 -14.65 17.14 -41.12
N GLU A 133 -13.67 17.56 -41.93
CA GLU A 133 -12.25 17.29 -41.67
C GLU A 133 -11.74 18.08 -40.45
N LYS A 134 -12.18 19.34 -40.29
CA LYS A 134 -11.84 20.17 -39.13
C LYS A 134 -12.47 19.64 -37.82
N PHE A 135 -13.69 19.10 -37.88
CA PHE A 135 -14.34 18.46 -36.74
C PHE A 135 -13.67 17.13 -36.35
N VAL A 136 -13.33 16.28 -37.32
CA VAL A 136 -12.56 15.05 -37.07
C VAL A 136 -11.17 15.36 -36.54
N HIS A 137 -10.52 16.41 -37.05
CA HIS A 137 -9.23 16.88 -36.56
C HIS A 137 -9.33 17.45 -35.13
N ASP A 138 -10.38 18.21 -34.79
CA ASP A 138 -10.60 18.71 -33.43
C ASP A 138 -10.92 17.59 -32.45
N VAL A 139 -11.71 16.58 -32.85
CA VAL A 139 -12.01 15.39 -32.02
C VAL A 139 -10.78 14.52 -31.84
N LEU A 140 -9.96 14.34 -32.88
CA LEU A 140 -8.69 13.61 -32.79
C LEU A 140 -7.69 14.35 -31.90
N HIS A 141 -7.61 15.68 -32.04
CA HIS A 141 -6.74 16.53 -31.24
C HIS A 141 -7.19 16.61 -29.77
N ASP A 142 -8.50 16.62 -29.51
CA ASP A 142 -9.06 16.53 -28.15
C ASP A 142 -8.87 15.14 -27.54
N SER A 143 -8.97 14.07 -28.34
CA SER A 143 -8.70 12.69 -27.91
C SER A 143 -7.20 12.45 -27.64
N LEU A 144 -6.31 13.07 -28.42
CA LEU A 144 -4.87 13.08 -28.19
C LEU A 144 -4.51 13.89 -26.94
N LYS A 145 -5.12 15.06 -26.74
CA LYS A 145 -4.94 15.87 -25.53
C LYS A 145 -5.47 15.16 -24.29
N PHE A 146 -6.61 14.50 -24.39
CA PHE A 146 -7.20 13.71 -23.31
C PHE A 146 -6.28 12.53 -22.94
N THR A 147 -5.83 11.76 -23.93
CA THR A 147 -4.86 10.66 -23.75
C THR A 147 -3.54 11.14 -23.14
N ALA A 148 -3.00 12.28 -23.63
CA ALA A 148 -1.77 12.86 -23.10
C ALA A 148 -1.93 13.32 -21.64
N THR A 149 -3.08 13.92 -21.31
CA THR A 149 -3.36 14.39 -19.94
C THR A 149 -3.48 13.23 -18.97
N GLU A 150 -4.09 12.12 -19.36
CA GLU A 150 -4.13 10.90 -18.55
C GLU A 150 -2.75 10.27 -18.33
N HIS A 151 -1.91 10.22 -19.37
CA HIS A 151 -0.54 9.73 -19.24
C HIS A 151 0.28 10.62 -18.31
N VAL A 152 0.15 11.95 -18.44
CA VAL A 152 0.82 12.91 -17.55
C VAL A 152 0.31 12.80 -16.12
N CYS A 153 -1.00 12.68 -15.91
CA CYS A 153 -1.56 12.55 -14.56
C CYS A 153 -1.11 11.26 -13.87
N ARG A 154 -1.06 10.13 -14.59
CA ARG A 154 -0.49 8.88 -14.08
C ARG A 154 0.98 9.02 -13.71
N VAL A 155 1.79 9.65 -14.57
CA VAL A 155 3.21 9.90 -14.29
C VAL A 155 3.37 10.81 -13.06
N LEU A 156 2.57 11.86 -12.94
CA LEU A 156 2.59 12.77 -11.78
C LEU A 156 2.17 12.07 -10.48
N LEU A 157 1.14 11.21 -10.52
CA LEU A 157 0.72 10.43 -9.37
C LEU A 157 1.83 9.49 -8.90
N ARG A 158 2.47 8.78 -9.84
CA ARG A 158 3.61 7.89 -9.54
C ARG A 158 4.77 8.67 -8.94
N THR A 159 5.20 9.76 -9.59
CA THR A 159 6.28 10.62 -9.09
C THR A 159 5.91 11.21 -7.73
N GLY A 160 4.65 11.59 -7.51
CA GLY A 160 4.14 12.10 -6.23
C GLY A 160 4.29 11.08 -5.11
N ILE A 161 3.87 9.83 -5.33
CA ILE A 161 4.00 8.75 -4.33
C ILE A 161 5.47 8.50 -3.97
N VAL A 162 6.36 8.42 -4.98
CA VAL A 162 7.80 8.23 -4.72
C VAL A 162 8.39 9.43 -3.98
N THR A 163 7.95 10.65 -4.32
CA THR A 163 8.42 11.88 -3.66
C THR A 163 7.99 11.91 -2.19
N VAL A 164 6.72 11.56 -1.90
CA VAL A 164 6.22 11.45 -0.53
C VAL A 164 6.99 10.37 0.24
N GLN A 165 7.22 9.20 -0.36
CA GLN A 165 7.99 8.12 0.26
C GLN A 165 9.44 8.55 0.57
N CYS A 166 10.09 9.28 -0.34
CA CYS A 166 11.44 9.82 -0.14
C CYS A 166 11.47 10.88 0.95
N PHE A 167 10.51 11.80 0.94
CA PHE A 167 10.36 12.83 1.96
C PHE A 167 10.16 12.20 3.35
N LEU A 168 9.26 11.22 3.44
CA LEU A 168 9.05 10.45 4.65
C LEU A 168 10.35 9.77 5.08
N ALA A 169 11.06 9.07 4.19
CA ALA A 169 12.33 8.42 4.53
C ALA A 169 13.37 9.38 5.16
N VAL A 170 13.48 10.62 4.66
CA VAL A 170 14.39 11.63 5.21
C VAL A 170 13.92 12.15 6.57
N MET A 171 12.63 12.51 6.69
CA MET A 171 12.06 13.03 7.94
C MET A 171 12.10 11.98 9.07
N LEU A 172 12.06 10.71 8.71
CA LEU A 172 11.80 9.60 9.61
C LEU A 172 13.04 8.76 9.95
N GLN A 173 14.21 9.13 9.44
CA GLN A 173 15.45 8.40 9.65
C GLN A 173 15.78 8.20 11.15
N ALA A 174 15.40 9.16 12.01
CA ALA A 174 15.68 9.12 13.44
C ALA A 174 14.69 8.25 14.26
N SER A 175 13.52 7.90 13.72
CA SER A 175 12.44 7.24 14.48
C SER A 175 11.88 5.99 13.78
N PHE A 176 12.74 5.25 13.08
CA PHE A 176 12.36 4.07 12.29
C PHE A 176 11.49 3.06 13.06
N ALA A 177 11.83 2.76 14.32
CA ALA A 177 11.06 1.84 15.16
C ALA A 177 9.63 2.32 15.42
N ASP A 178 9.45 3.60 15.78
CA ASP A 178 8.13 4.18 16.06
C ASP A 178 7.22 4.13 14.82
N ILE A 179 7.79 4.25 13.62
CA ILE A 179 7.02 4.18 12.37
C ILE A 179 6.64 2.74 12.05
N LEU A 180 7.54 1.78 12.26
CA LEU A 180 7.20 0.37 12.12
C LEU A 180 6.07 0.01 13.09
N THR A 181 6.10 0.54 14.31
CA THR A 181 4.99 0.41 15.27
C THR A 181 3.72 1.07 14.75
N LEU A 182 3.79 2.29 14.20
CA LEU A 182 2.64 2.99 13.64
C LEU A 182 2.01 2.27 12.43
N ILE A 183 2.84 1.79 11.51
CA ILE A 183 2.42 1.03 10.33
C ILE A 183 1.80 -0.30 10.76
N GLY A 184 2.44 -1.01 11.70
CA GLY A 184 1.90 -2.24 12.27
C GLY A 184 0.54 -2.02 12.93
N ALA A 185 0.43 -0.99 13.78
CA ALA A 185 -0.78 -0.66 14.51
C ALA A 185 -1.97 -0.33 13.59
N THR A 186 -1.72 0.25 12.42
CA THR A 186 -2.76 0.67 11.47
C THR A 186 -3.02 -0.38 10.39
N THR A 187 -1.97 -0.76 9.66
CA THR A 187 -2.04 -1.56 8.42
C THR A 187 -2.16 -3.05 8.71
N VAL A 188 -1.76 -3.54 9.88
CA VAL A 188 -1.97 -4.94 10.27
C VAL A 188 -3.28 -5.08 11.07
N THR A 189 -3.55 -4.20 12.02
CA THR A 189 -4.76 -4.30 12.87
C THR A 189 -6.05 -4.24 12.06
N LEU A 190 -6.17 -3.32 11.09
CA LEU A 190 -7.41 -3.19 10.31
C LEU A 190 -7.68 -4.41 9.40
N PRO A 191 -6.78 -4.80 8.48
CA PRO A 191 -7.06 -5.85 7.51
C PRO A 191 -6.78 -7.26 8.04
N CYS A 192 -5.84 -7.43 8.97
CA CYS A 192 -5.43 -8.75 9.44
C CYS A 192 -6.12 -9.18 10.74
N LEU A 193 -6.56 -8.23 11.58
CA LEU A 193 -7.26 -8.55 12.84
C LEU A 193 -8.75 -8.22 12.76
N ILE A 194 -9.12 -6.99 12.38
CA ILE A 194 -10.52 -6.55 12.42
C ILE A 194 -11.32 -7.11 11.25
N MET A 195 -10.82 -7.00 10.01
CA MET A 195 -11.53 -7.45 8.81
C MET A 195 -11.97 -8.93 8.84
N PRO A 196 -11.12 -9.93 9.19
CA PRO A 196 -11.58 -11.31 9.25
C PRO A 196 -12.60 -11.56 10.36
N CYS A 197 -12.47 -10.89 11.51
CA CYS A 197 -13.44 -10.99 12.60
C CYS A 197 -14.81 -10.37 12.23
N VAL A 198 -14.81 -9.23 11.54
CA VAL A 198 -16.04 -8.61 11.01
C VAL A 198 -16.69 -9.52 9.96
N CYS A 199 -15.90 -10.08 9.04
CA CYS A 199 -16.39 -11.05 8.05
C CYS A 199 -17.03 -12.28 8.73
N PHE A 200 -16.39 -12.82 9.76
CA PHE A 200 -16.95 -13.93 10.54
C PHE A 200 -18.30 -13.58 11.19
N LEU A 201 -18.41 -12.39 11.80
CA LEU A 201 -19.65 -11.92 12.42
C LEU A 201 -20.77 -11.64 11.40
N CYS A 202 -20.42 -11.16 10.20
CA CYS A 202 -21.36 -10.93 9.12
C CYS A 202 -21.85 -12.24 8.49
N LEU A 203 -20.97 -13.23 8.31
CA LEU A 203 -21.29 -14.51 7.68
C LEU A 203 -22.20 -15.38 8.56
N PHE A 204 -21.94 -15.42 9.88
CA PHE A 204 -22.73 -16.17 10.85
C PHE A 204 -23.68 -15.24 11.61
N SER A 205 -24.78 -14.84 10.96
CA SER A 205 -25.89 -14.14 11.63
C SER A 205 -26.59 -15.06 12.64
N SER A 206 -27.25 -14.47 13.65
CA SER A 206 -27.53 -15.06 14.97
C SER A 206 -28.27 -16.41 14.96
N ASP A 207 -27.53 -17.51 14.90
CA ASP A 207 -28.03 -18.81 15.29
C ASP A 207 -28.17 -18.84 16.82
N GLY A 208 -29.40 -19.07 17.31
CA GLY A 208 -29.76 -19.06 18.74
C GLY A 208 -29.11 -20.15 19.60
N THR A 209 -28.02 -20.76 19.13
CA THR A 209 -27.24 -21.79 19.82
C THR A 209 -26.23 -21.15 20.78
N TRP A 210 -26.18 -21.62 22.02
CA TRP A 210 -25.28 -21.08 23.07
C TRP A 210 -23.79 -21.08 22.66
N MET A 211 -23.33 -22.10 21.92
CA MET A 211 -21.96 -22.19 21.40
C MET A 211 -21.64 -21.07 20.38
N GLY A 212 -22.63 -20.67 19.58
CA GLY A 212 -22.51 -19.58 18.62
C GLY A 212 -22.41 -18.22 19.32
N ALA A 213 -23.21 -18.01 20.37
CA ALA A 213 -23.16 -16.80 21.18
C ALA A 213 -21.78 -16.60 21.86
N ALA A 214 -21.20 -17.68 22.41
CA ALA A 214 -19.88 -17.61 23.03
C ALA A 214 -18.76 -17.25 22.02
N THR A 215 -18.77 -17.86 20.84
CA THR A 215 -17.77 -17.61 19.79
C THR A 215 -17.87 -16.18 19.24
N ARG A 216 -19.09 -15.64 19.14
CA ARG A 216 -19.32 -14.23 18.78
C ARG A 216 -18.83 -13.28 19.86
N GLY A 217 -19.10 -13.58 21.13
CA GLY A 217 -18.59 -12.81 22.26
C GLY A 217 -17.06 -12.72 22.23
N PHE A 218 -16.38 -13.84 22.01
CA PHE A 218 -14.92 -13.87 21.86
C PHE A 218 -14.44 -13.01 20.68
N SER A 219 -15.12 -13.08 19.53
CA SER A 219 -14.77 -12.26 18.36
C SER A 219 -14.91 -10.76 18.64
N TYR A 220 -15.96 -10.34 19.36
CA TYR A 220 -16.11 -8.95 19.81
C TYR A 220 -14.99 -8.51 20.75
N VAL A 221 -14.62 -9.36 21.72
CA VAL A 221 -13.51 -9.08 22.63
C VAL A 221 -12.20 -8.88 21.85
N VAL A 222 -11.91 -9.73 20.86
CA VAL A 222 -10.71 -9.60 20.01
C VAL A 222 -10.73 -8.28 19.23
N ILE A 223 -11.88 -7.89 18.65
CA ILE A 223 -12.01 -6.61 17.95
C ILE A 223 -11.75 -5.43 18.90
N VAL A 224 -12.37 -5.43 20.09
CA VAL A 224 -12.21 -4.33 21.06
C VAL A 224 -10.76 -4.25 21.56
N VAL A 225 -10.16 -5.37 21.94
CA VAL A 225 -8.78 -5.40 22.45
C VAL A 225 -7.78 -4.96 21.37
N SER A 226 -7.92 -5.47 20.15
CA SER A 226 -7.04 -5.09 19.03
C SER A 226 -7.19 -3.61 18.66
N ALA A 227 -8.42 -3.06 18.69
CA ALA A 227 -8.64 -1.64 18.47
C ALA A 227 -8.01 -0.77 19.56
N VAL A 228 -8.18 -1.11 20.85
CA VAL A 228 -7.57 -0.37 21.97
C VAL A 228 -6.05 -0.41 21.91
N LEU A 229 -5.46 -1.59 21.69
CA LEU A 229 -4.01 -1.73 21.55
C LEU A 229 -3.47 -1.01 20.30
N GLY A 230 -4.21 -1.03 19.18
CA GLY A 230 -3.87 -0.29 17.97
C GLY A 230 -3.89 1.22 18.18
N VAL A 231 -4.92 1.76 18.84
CA VAL A 231 -5.00 3.19 19.18
C VAL A 231 -3.89 3.59 20.16
N TYR A 232 -3.64 2.77 21.19
CA TYR A 232 -2.59 3.03 22.17
C TYR A 232 -1.20 3.08 21.53
N SER A 233 -0.86 2.08 20.70
CA SER A 233 0.42 2.03 20.01
C SER A 233 0.58 3.16 18.99
N THR A 234 -0.49 3.52 18.28
CA THR A 234 -0.53 4.70 17.40
C THR A 234 -0.25 5.98 18.16
N TYR A 235 -0.91 6.19 19.31
CA TYR A 235 -0.72 7.38 20.13
C TYR A 235 0.73 7.49 20.62
N SER A 236 1.27 6.41 21.19
CA SER A 236 2.65 6.35 21.68
C SER A 236 3.66 6.69 20.56
N ALA A 237 3.50 6.05 19.39
CA ALA A 237 4.36 6.29 18.23
C ALA A 237 4.31 7.75 17.76
N VAL A 238 3.11 8.35 17.65
CA VAL A 238 2.95 9.74 17.21
C VAL A 238 3.59 10.70 18.21
N THR A 239 3.41 10.49 19.51
CA THR A 239 4.02 11.34 20.53
C THR A 239 5.54 11.26 20.51
N ASN A 240 6.11 10.07 20.30
CA ASN A 240 7.55 9.88 20.16
C ASN A 240 8.09 10.57 18.91
N ILE A 241 7.40 10.43 17.77
CA ILE A 241 7.79 11.08 16.52
C ILE A 241 7.75 12.60 16.66
N GLN A 242 6.73 13.18 17.31
CA GLN A 242 6.62 14.63 17.54
C GLN A 242 7.73 15.16 18.45
N ALA A 243 8.07 14.44 19.52
CA ALA A 243 9.17 14.80 20.40
C ALA A 243 10.53 14.75 19.68
N ASN A 244 10.72 13.74 18.83
CA ASN A 244 11.93 13.59 18.03
C ASN A 244 12.01 14.67 16.94
N TRP A 245 10.91 15.03 16.27
CA TRP A 245 10.85 16.11 15.27
C TRP A 245 11.42 17.43 15.81
N ALA A 246 11.06 17.80 17.05
CA ALA A 246 11.47 19.08 17.63
C ALA A 246 12.99 19.20 17.84
N THR A 247 13.72 18.08 17.81
CA THR A 247 15.14 18.00 18.21
C THR A 247 16.09 17.87 17.01
N TYR A 248 15.64 17.47 15.82
CA TYR A 248 16.51 17.26 14.67
C TYR A 248 16.50 18.42 13.67
N ARG A 249 17.61 19.17 13.64
CA ARG A 249 18.01 20.00 12.49
C ARG A 249 18.24 19.05 11.30
N MET A 250 17.65 19.34 10.14
CA MET A 250 17.63 18.51 8.90
C MET A 250 19.00 18.03 8.34
N PHE A 251 20.13 18.21 9.03
CA PHE A 251 21.47 17.88 8.51
C PHE A 251 22.47 17.43 9.59
N GLN A 252 22.03 16.97 10.77
CA GLN A 252 22.97 16.41 11.72
C GLN A 252 23.36 14.98 11.31
N PRO A 253 24.66 14.71 11.05
CA PRO A 253 25.11 13.35 10.82
C PRO A 253 24.82 12.50 12.05
N ILE A 254 24.45 11.23 11.82
CA ILE A 254 24.30 10.22 12.87
C ILE A 254 25.55 10.29 13.76
N HIS A 255 25.39 10.68 15.03
CA HIS A 255 26.53 10.78 15.93
C HIS A 255 27.19 9.40 16.02
N PRO A 256 28.48 9.28 15.67
CA PRO A 256 29.19 8.02 15.82
C PRO A 256 29.18 7.64 17.30
N VAL A 257 28.83 6.39 17.59
CA VAL A 257 28.83 5.89 18.95
C VAL A 257 30.24 6.06 19.54
N ALA A 258 30.36 6.75 20.66
CA ALA A 258 31.65 7.01 21.28
C ALA A 258 32.29 5.68 21.74
N TYR A 259 33.38 5.30 21.09
CA TYR A 259 34.26 4.21 21.54
C TYR A 259 35.18 4.76 22.64
N VAL A 260 35.01 4.33 23.89
CA VAL A 260 35.93 4.63 24.99
C VAL A 260 36.59 3.31 25.41
N ASN A 261 37.92 3.22 25.32
CA ASN A 261 38.71 2.01 25.63
C ASN A 261 38.31 0.75 24.82
N GLY A 262 38.06 0.89 23.52
CA GLY A 262 37.77 -0.27 22.64
C GLY A 262 36.43 -0.98 22.93
N ARG A 263 35.62 -0.44 23.85
CA ARG A 263 34.24 -0.88 24.09
C ARG A 263 33.27 0.25 23.76
N VAL A 264 32.18 -0.13 23.11
CA VAL A 264 31.10 0.79 22.79
C VAL A 264 30.36 1.09 24.09
N ARG A 265 30.41 2.33 24.58
CA ARG A 265 29.68 2.75 25.78
C ARG A 265 28.57 3.70 25.34
N TYR A 266 27.34 3.17 25.26
CA TYR A 266 26.16 3.95 24.94
C TYR A 266 25.63 4.64 26.22
N PRO A 267 25.33 5.95 26.19
CA PRO A 267 25.16 6.74 27.42
C PRO A 267 23.71 6.83 27.90
N THR A 268 23.00 5.72 28.16
CA THR A 268 21.63 5.79 28.76
C THR A 268 21.17 4.56 29.56
N CYS A 269 22.01 3.57 29.89
CA CYS A 269 21.60 2.55 30.87
C CYS A 269 22.08 2.97 32.27
N LYS A 270 21.15 3.39 33.15
CA LYS A 270 21.45 3.45 34.59
C LYS A 270 21.69 2.03 35.10
N PRO A 271 22.76 1.78 35.88
CA PRO A 271 23.01 0.46 36.44
C PRO A 271 21.86 0.10 37.40
N GLY A 272 21.07 -0.90 37.05
CA GLY A 272 19.99 -1.43 37.90
C GLY A 272 18.55 -1.26 37.39
N GLN A 273 18.31 -0.64 36.23
CA GLN A 273 17.01 -0.73 35.58
C GLN A 273 17.02 -1.88 34.56
N GLN A 274 16.40 -3.00 34.93
CA GLN A 274 15.66 -3.78 33.95
C GLN A 274 14.38 -3.01 33.61
N ASN A 275 13.99 -3.12 32.34
CA ASN A 275 12.83 -2.58 31.64
C ASN A 275 13.11 -1.33 30.82
#